data_AF-A0A5Q4GJY2-F1
#
_entry.id   AF-A0A5Q4GJY2-F1
#
_cell.length_a   1.000
_cell.length_b   1.000
_cell.length_c   1.000
_cell.angle_alpha   90.00
_cell.angle_beta   90.00
_cell.angle_gamma   90.00
#
_symmetry.space_group_name_H-M   'P 1'
#
loop_
_entity.id
_entity.type
_entity.pdbx_description
1 polymer ?
#
loop_
_entity_poly.entity_id
_entity_poly.type
_entity_poly.pdbx_seq_one_letter_code
_entity_poly.pdbx_strand_id
1 'polypeptide(L)'
;MTDLDQKQLGKTLWNIANTLRGAMNADDFRDYMLSFLFLRYLSDNYEQAAKKELGADYPDPNSIVNGGTTPLSVWYADNPRDVAAFEKQMRRKVHYVIEPQYLWTNIVHLAKTQDAKPIERYARRVKMKEIEANGFNLNISRYVSTAEAEEQIDLASTHATLVAIDKSIQKATAQHNAFLKQLGLPPLP
;
A
#
# COMPACT_ATOMS: atom_id res chain seq x y z
N MET A 1 24.67 -15.23 -37.61
CA MET A 1 24.32 -14.27 -36.54
C MET A 1 25.60 -13.61 -36.10
N THR A 2 25.66 -12.29 -36.15
CA THR A 2 26.85 -11.53 -35.77
C THR A 2 26.89 -11.31 -34.25
N ASP A 3 28.08 -11.06 -33.69
CA ASP A 3 28.28 -10.78 -32.26
C ASP A 3 27.47 -9.55 -31.79
N LEU A 4 27.17 -8.64 -32.73
CA LEU A 4 26.34 -7.46 -32.52
C LEU A 4 24.87 -7.84 -32.32
N ASP A 5 24.37 -8.81 -33.07
CA ASP A 5 23.00 -9.33 -32.95
C ASP A 5 22.79 -10.04 -31.62
N GLN A 6 23.80 -10.79 -31.13
CA GLN A 6 23.74 -11.45 -29.82
C GLN A 6 23.70 -10.44 -28.66
N LYS A 7 24.46 -9.35 -28.75
CA LYS A 7 24.46 -8.28 -27.74
C LYS A 7 23.14 -7.51 -27.71
N GLN A 8 22.56 -7.20 -28.88
CA GLN A 8 21.24 -6.56 -28.95
C GLN A 8 20.14 -7.49 -28.44
N LEU A 9 20.17 -8.77 -28.80
CA LEU A 9 19.22 -9.77 -28.32
C LEU A 9 19.33 -9.93 -26.79
N GLY A 10 20.55 -10.00 -26.25
CA GLY A 10 20.79 -10.05 -24.81
C GLY A 10 20.23 -8.83 -24.06
N LYS A 11 20.42 -7.62 -24.61
CA LYS A 11 19.89 -6.38 -24.04
C LYS A 11 18.36 -6.34 -24.05
N THR A 12 17.76 -6.82 -25.14
CA THR A 12 16.30 -6.94 -25.27
C THR A 12 15.72 -7.97 -24.30
N LEU A 13 16.34 -9.15 -24.17
CA LEU A 13 15.93 -10.18 -23.20
C LEU A 13 16.07 -9.70 -21.76
N TRP A 14 17.14 -8.97 -21.44
CA TRP A 14 17.37 -8.38 -20.12
C TRP A 14 16.34 -7.29 -19.78
N ASN A 15 16.00 -6.46 -20.77
CA ASN A 15 14.94 -5.45 -20.62
C ASN A 15 13.56 -6.10 -20.45
N ILE A 16 13.22 -7.12 -21.24
CA ILE A 16 11.99 -7.90 -21.07
C ILE A 16 11.94 -8.55 -19.69
N ALA A 17 13.07 -9.11 -19.22
CA ALA A 17 13.16 -9.67 -17.87
C ALA A 17 12.99 -8.61 -16.77
N ASN A 18 13.47 -7.38 -16.96
CA ASN A 18 13.24 -6.26 -16.03
C ASN A 18 11.79 -5.78 -16.07
N THR A 19 11.17 -5.72 -17.25
CA THR A 19 9.75 -5.37 -17.40
C THR A 19 8.84 -6.44 -16.80
N LEU A 20 9.17 -7.73 -16.97
CA LEU A 20 8.49 -8.87 -16.33
C LEU A 20 8.72 -8.94 -14.81
N ARG A 21 9.83 -8.36 -14.31
CA ARG A 21 10.12 -8.30 -12.87
C ARG A 21 9.14 -7.40 -12.11
N GLY A 22 8.38 -6.54 -12.78
CA GLY A 22 7.18 -5.90 -12.22
C GLY A 22 7.38 -5.30 -10.82
N ALA A 23 8.05 -4.15 -10.75
CA ALA A 23 7.93 -3.14 -9.70
C ALA A 23 7.76 -3.64 -8.25
N MET A 24 8.84 -4.17 -7.65
CA MET A 24 9.27 -3.86 -6.28
C MET A 24 10.70 -4.41 -6.10
N ASN A 25 11.65 -3.61 -5.62
CA ASN A 25 12.96 -4.16 -5.26
C ASN A 25 12.76 -5.19 -4.14
N ALA A 26 13.43 -6.33 -4.23
CA ALA A 26 13.44 -7.32 -3.15
C ALA A 26 13.96 -6.73 -1.83
N ASP A 27 14.76 -5.66 -1.90
CA ASP A 27 15.25 -4.90 -0.76
C ASP A 27 14.15 -4.06 -0.09
N ASP A 28 13.22 -3.45 -0.83
CA ASP A 28 12.10 -2.69 -0.23
C ASP A 28 11.17 -3.63 0.55
N PHE A 29 10.91 -4.84 0.04
CA PHE A 29 10.13 -5.86 0.75
C PHE A 29 10.84 -6.35 2.01
N ARG A 30 12.17 -6.44 1.99
CA ARG A 30 12.96 -6.90 3.14
C ARG A 30 12.75 -5.99 4.34
N ASP A 31 12.76 -4.67 4.16
CA ASP A 31 12.66 -3.73 5.27
C ASP A 31 11.30 -3.78 5.97
N TYR A 32 10.20 -3.93 5.22
CA TYR A 32 8.88 -4.14 5.80
C TYR A 32 8.72 -5.52 6.44
N MET A 33 9.12 -6.59 5.75
CA MET A 33 9.00 -7.95 6.28
C MET A 33 9.84 -8.16 7.53
N LEU A 34 11.06 -7.64 7.53
CA LEU A 34 11.95 -7.73 8.67
C LEU A 34 11.35 -6.98 9.87
N SER A 35 10.80 -5.79 9.66
CA SER A 35 10.12 -5.02 10.71
C SER A 35 8.92 -5.78 11.29
N PHE A 36 8.11 -6.43 10.45
CA PHE A 36 6.99 -7.26 10.92
C PHE A 36 7.44 -8.53 11.65
N LEU A 37 8.53 -9.17 11.20
CA LEU A 37 9.12 -10.32 11.89
C LEU A 37 9.67 -9.92 13.27
N PHE A 38 10.35 -8.78 13.37
CA PHE A 38 10.78 -8.21 14.64
C PHE A 38 9.58 -7.87 15.54
N LEU A 39 8.57 -7.20 15.02
CA LEU A 39 7.36 -6.87 15.79
C LEU A 39 6.67 -8.13 16.30
N ARG A 40 6.54 -9.16 15.46
CA ARG A 40 5.99 -10.46 15.87
C ARG A 40 6.82 -11.07 16.98
N TYR A 41 8.14 -11.15 16.80
CA TYR A 41 9.04 -11.71 17.80
C TYR A 41 8.97 -10.97 19.14
N LEU A 42 9.01 -9.63 19.13
CA LEU A 42 8.92 -8.80 20.33
C LEU A 42 7.55 -8.92 20.98
N SER A 43 6.46 -8.99 20.20
CA SER A 43 5.11 -9.21 20.70
C SER A 43 4.99 -10.56 21.40
N ASP A 44 5.42 -11.64 20.74
CA ASP A 44 5.36 -13.00 21.29
C ASP A 44 6.17 -13.10 22.59
N ASN A 45 7.37 -12.50 22.62
CA ASN A 45 8.19 -12.46 23.83
C ASN A 45 7.54 -11.63 24.96
N TYR A 46 6.94 -10.49 24.62
CA TYR A 46 6.24 -9.65 25.58
C TYR A 46 5.03 -10.36 26.19
N GLU A 47 4.19 -11.00 25.37
CA GLU A 47 3.01 -11.75 25.85
C GLU A 47 3.43 -12.92 26.74
N GLN A 48 4.49 -13.63 26.39
CA GLN A 48 5.04 -14.70 27.24
C GLN A 48 5.56 -14.17 28.58
N ALA A 49 6.25 -13.03 28.58
CA ALA A 49 6.73 -12.41 29.81
C ALA A 49 5.57 -11.88 30.67
N ALA A 50 4.57 -11.26 30.05
CA ALA A 50 3.35 -10.80 30.71
C ALA A 50 2.59 -11.96 31.35
N LYS A 51 2.45 -13.08 30.64
CA LYS A 51 1.83 -14.30 31.16
C LYS A 51 2.58 -14.87 32.36
N LYS A 52 3.92 -14.86 32.33
CA LYS A 52 4.75 -15.29 33.47
C LYS A 52 4.64 -14.34 34.66
N GLU A 53 4.51 -13.05 34.41
CA GLU A 53 4.38 -12.03 35.45
C GLU A 53 3.03 -12.08 36.15
N LEU A 54 1.95 -12.12 35.37
CA LEU A 54 0.57 -12.11 35.88
C LEU A 54 0.16 -13.49 36.42
N GLY A 55 0.79 -14.58 35.95
CA GLY A 55 0.56 -15.91 36.48
C GLY A 55 -0.91 -16.32 36.37
N ALA A 56 -1.57 -16.52 37.52
CA ALA A 56 -2.98 -16.90 37.60
C ALA A 56 -3.93 -15.77 37.17
N ASP A 57 -3.49 -14.51 37.24
CA ASP A 57 -4.29 -13.35 36.85
C ASP A 57 -4.28 -13.13 35.33
N TYR A 58 -3.47 -13.88 34.58
CA TYR A 58 -3.45 -13.80 33.12
C TYR A 58 -4.69 -14.47 32.52
N PRO A 59 -5.54 -13.75 31.75
CA PRO A 59 -6.77 -14.32 31.22
C PRO A 59 -6.55 -15.54 30.31
N ASP A 60 -7.44 -16.53 30.37
CA ASP A 60 -7.36 -17.74 29.53
C ASP A 60 -7.64 -17.38 28.06
N PRO A 61 -6.69 -17.62 27.14
CA PRO A 61 -6.88 -17.38 25.71
C PRO A 61 -8.09 -18.08 25.10
N ASN A 62 -8.54 -19.22 25.66
CA ASN A 62 -9.69 -19.97 25.14
C ASN A 62 -11.03 -19.47 25.68
N SER A 63 -11.01 -18.79 26.84
CA SER A 63 -12.22 -18.18 27.43
C SER A 63 -12.66 -16.93 26.66
N ILE A 64 -11.71 -16.31 25.96
CA ILE A 64 -11.93 -15.16 25.10
C ILE A 64 -12.29 -15.73 23.73
N VAL A 65 -13.58 -15.74 23.40
CA VAL A 65 -14.03 -16.06 22.03
C VAL A 65 -13.24 -15.13 21.11
N ASN A 66 -12.46 -15.70 20.19
CA ASN A 66 -11.54 -15.01 19.29
C ASN A 66 -12.31 -14.03 18.35
N GLY A 67 -12.71 -12.90 18.89
CA GLY A 67 -13.68 -11.96 18.31
C GLY A 67 -13.35 -10.49 18.58
N GLY A 68 -12.15 -10.16 19.06
CA GLY A 68 -11.75 -8.75 19.24
C GLY A 68 -10.52 -8.54 20.10
N THR A 69 -10.36 -9.38 21.11
CA THR A 69 -9.66 -8.98 22.34
C THR A 69 -8.55 -10.00 22.63
N THR A 70 -7.31 -9.53 22.83
CA THR A 70 -6.20 -10.37 23.29
C THR A 70 -6.31 -10.58 24.81
N PRO A 71 -5.76 -11.66 25.39
CA PRO A 71 -5.78 -11.87 26.84
C PRO A 71 -5.22 -10.68 27.62
N LEU A 72 -4.13 -10.09 27.14
CA LEU A 72 -3.55 -8.94 27.80
C LEU A 72 -4.45 -7.69 27.71
N SER A 73 -5.17 -7.50 26.60
CA SER A 73 -6.11 -6.38 26.47
C SER A 73 -7.29 -6.48 27.45
N VAL A 74 -7.77 -7.70 27.75
CA VAL A 74 -8.79 -7.92 28.78
C VAL A 74 -8.25 -7.55 30.14
N TRP A 75 -7.06 -8.04 30.49
CA TRP A 75 -6.44 -7.71 31.77
C TRP A 75 -6.22 -6.20 31.95
N TYR A 76 -5.76 -5.51 30.91
CA TYR A 76 -5.59 -4.04 30.92
C TYR A 76 -6.91 -3.30 31.18
N ALA A 77 -8.01 -3.76 30.56
CA ALA A 77 -9.32 -3.16 30.72
C ALA A 77 -9.90 -3.38 32.13
N ASP A 78 -9.68 -4.56 32.71
CA ASP A 78 -10.19 -4.93 34.02
C ASP A 78 -9.36 -4.34 35.18
N ASN A 79 -8.07 -4.01 34.95
CA ASN A 79 -7.13 -3.58 35.98
C ASN A 79 -6.48 -2.21 35.70
N PRO A 80 -7.24 -1.13 35.38
CA PRO A 80 -6.68 0.15 34.92
C PRO A 80 -5.76 0.83 35.95
N ARG A 81 -5.93 0.52 37.24
CA ARG A 81 -5.10 1.08 38.33
C ARG A 81 -3.73 0.40 38.43
N ASP A 82 -3.63 -0.84 37.99
CA ASP A 82 -2.42 -1.67 38.14
C ASP A 82 -1.54 -1.67 36.88
N VAL A 83 -2.09 -1.24 35.73
CA VAL A 83 -1.38 -1.15 34.45
C VAL A 83 -0.03 -0.42 34.58
N ALA A 84 0.01 0.74 35.24
CA ALA A 84 1.25 1.52 35.35
C ALA A 84 2.34 0.80 36.17
N ALA A 85 1.95 0.09 37.23
CA ALA A 85 2.87 -0.68 38.06
C ALA A 85 3.39 -1.92 37.30
N PHE A 86 2.47 -2.62 36.63
CA PHE A 86 2.78 -3.74 35.75
C PHE A 86 3.75 -3.34 34.64
N GLU A 87 3.49 -2.24 33.92
CA GLU A 87 4.36 -1.76 32.85
C GLU A 87 5.75 -1.39 33.36
N LYS A 88 5.84 -0.77 34.55
CA LYS A 88 7.13 -0.47 35.18
C LYS A 88 7.91 -1.75 35.48
N GLN A 89 7.24 -2.82 35.89
CA GLN A 89 7.85 -4.12 36.11
C GLN A 89 8.28 -4.79 34.80
N MET A 90 7.44 -4.71 33.76
CA MET A 90 7.79 -5.20 32.42
C MET A 90 9.01 -4.46 31.86
N ARG A 91 9.10 -3.13 31.99
CA ARG A 91 10.30 -2.36 31.61
C ARG A 91 11.57 -2.81 32.34
N ARG A 92 11.47 -3.33 33.56
CA ARG A 92 12.62 -3.87 34.29
C ARG A 92 13.02 -5.27 33.83
N LYS A 93 12.05 -6.12 33.48
CA LYS A 93 12.30 -7.52 33.10
C LYS A 93 12.61 -7.72 31.62
N VAL A 94 11.90 -7.03 30.74
CA VAL A 94 12.02 -7.19 29.28
C VAL A 94 12.51 -5.93 28.56
N HIS A 95 12.71 -4.82 29.28
CA HIS A 95 13.26 -3.55 28.75
C HIS A 95 12.35 -2.75 27.80
N TYR A 96 11.15 -3.25 27.50
CA TYR A 96 10.16 -2.55 26.68
C TYR A 96 8.74 -2.88 27.13
N VAL A 97 7.78 -2.10 26.63
CA VAL A 97 6.34 -2.31 26.81
C VAL A 97 5.69 -2.19 25.45
N ILE A 98 4.84 -3.15 25.12
CA ILE A 98 3.98 -3.09 23.93
C ILE A 98 2.55 -3.09 24.45
N GLU A 99 1.85 -1.98 24.24
CA GLU A 99 0.45 -1.90 24.64
C GLU A 99 -0.37 -2.95 23.87
N PRO A 100 -1.44 -3.51 24.47
CA PRO A 100 -2.17 -4.62 23.88
C PRO A 100 -2.67 -4.38 22.45
N GLN A 101 -3.03 -3.14 22.13
CA GLN A 101 -3.47 -2.70 20.80
C GLN A 101 -2.37 -2.77 19.71
N TYR A 102 -1.10 -2.74 20.10
CA TYR A 102 0.04 -2.81 19.19
C TYR A 102 0.67 -4.21 19.12
N LEU A 103 0.16 -5.17 19.88
CA LEU A 103 0.62 -6.55 19.81
C LEU A 103 0.26 -7.19 18.47
N TRP A 104 1.15 -8.06 17.99
CA TRP A 104 0.94 -8.86 16.79
C TRP A 104 -0.42 -9.58 16.77
N THR A 105 -0.82 -10.18 17.90
CA THR A 105 -2.10 -10.88 18.03
C THR A 105 -3.30 -9.96 17.73
N ASN A 106 -3.24 -8.71 18.19
CA ASN A 106 -4.27 -7.70 17.88
C ASN A 106 -4.24 -7.26 16.42
N ILE A 107 -3.05 -7.03 15.85
CA ILE A 107 -2.89 -6.65 14.44
C ILE A 107 -3.45 -7.75 13.52
N VAL A 108 -3.15 -9.03 13.81
CA VAL A 108 -3.69 -10.18 13.07
C VAL A 108 -5.20 -10.27 13.23
N HIS A 109 -5.72 -9.99 14.43
CA HIS A 109 -7.16 -9.93 14.65
C HIS A 109 -7.81 -8.86 13.76
N LEU A 110 -7.31 -7.62 13.80
CA LEU A 110 -7.80 -6.52 12.98
C LEU A 110 -7.70 -6.84 11.49
N ALA A 111 -6.62 -7.48 11.03
CA ALA A 111 -6.48 -7.90 9.64
C ALA A 111 -7.52 -8.96 9.20
N LYS A 112 -8.07 -9.74 10.15
CA LYS A 112 -9.14 -10.72 9.89
C LYS A 112 -10.53 -10.09 9.92
N THR A 113 -10.75 -9.09 10.77
CA THR A 113 -12.08 -8.53 11.07
C THR A 113 -12.36 -7.18 10.43
N GLN A 114 -11.36 -6.39 10.05
CA GLN A 114 -11.58 -5.15 9.32
C GLN A 114 -12.27 -5.41 7.98
N ASP A 115 -13.13 -4.45 7.60
CA ASP A 115 -13.95 -4.46 6.40
C ASP A 115 -13.08 -4.82 5.19
N ALA A 116 -13.36 -5.97 4.57
CA ALA A 116 -12.54 -6.59 3.53
C ALA A 116 -12.58 -5.82 2.20
N LYS A 117 -13.06 -4.57 2.23
CA LYS A 117 -13.13 -3.71 1.05
C LYS A 117 -11.72 -3.41 0.59
N PRO A 118 -11.38 -3.76 -0.66
CA PRO A 118 -10.10 -3.40 -1.20
C PRO A 118 -9.98 -1.88 -1.20
N ILE A 119 -8.82 -1.38 -0.77
CA ILE A 119 -8.40 -0.01 -1.04
C ILE A 119 -7.80 -0.07 -2.43
N GLU A 120 -8.48 0.53 -3.40
CA GLU A 120 -8.03 0.57 -4.79
C GLU A 120 -6.56 0.98 -4.86
N ARG A 121 -5.74 0.23 -5.62
CA ARG A 121 -4.28 0.39 -5.78
C ARG A 121 -3.41 0.18 -4.53
N TYR A 122 -3.96 0.03 -3.33
CA TYR A 122 -3.16 -0.06 -2.10
C TYR A 122 -3.28 -1.39 -1.35
N ALA A 123 -4.50 -1.93 -1.19
CA ALA A 123 -4.70 -3.11 -0.35
C ALA A 123 -5.88 -3.95 -0.82
N ARG A 124 -5.71 -5.27 -0.83
CA ARG A 124 -6.80 -6.23 -1.06
C ARG A 124 -6.56 -7.49 -0.25
N ARG A 125 -7.64 -8.06 0.28
CA ARG A 125 -7.59 -9.39 0.90
C ARG A 125 -7.53 -10.47 -0.19
N VAL A 126 -6.46 -11.27 -0.16
CA VAL A 126 -6.23 -12.38 -1.10
C VAL A 126 -6.57 -13.71 -0.42
N LYS A 127 -7.30 -14.58 -1.11
CA LYS A 127 -7.63 -15.92 -0.59
C LYS A 127 -6.46 -16.88 -0.82
N MET A 128 -6.30 -17.86 0.08
CA MET A 128 -5.22 -18.85 -0.02
C MET A 128 -5.19 -19.60 -1.37
N LYS A 129 -6.35 -19.92 -1.94
CA LYS A 129 -6.46 -20.54 -3.27
C LYS A 129 -5.84 -19.70 -4.39
N GLU A 130 -5.96 -18.38 -4.30
CA GLU A 130 -5.38 -17.45 -5.29
C GLU A 130 -3.85 -17.37 -5.13
N ILE A 131 -3.36 -17.44 -3.89
CA ILE A 131 -1.93 -17.50 -3.59
C ILE A 131 -1.32 -18.80 -4.15
N GLU A 132 -2.02 -19.92 -3.97
CA GLU A 132 -1.62 -21.23 -4.50
C GLU A 132 -1.57 -21.22 -6.04
N ALA A 133 -2.59 -20.67 -6.70
CA ALA A 133 -2.62 -20.50 -8.15
C ALA A 133 -1.46 -19.62 -8.68
N ASN A 134 -0.98 -18.69 -7.86
CA ASN A 134 0.19 -17.86 -8.14
C ASN A 134 1.52 -18.49 -7.69
N GLY A 135 1.54 -19.79 -7.36
CA GLY A 135 2.75 -20.52 -6.99
C GLY A 135 3.36 -20.04 -5.67
N PHE A 136 2.52 -19.61 -4.72
CA PHE A 136 2.94 -19.03 -3.43
C PHE A 136 3.83 -17.78 -3.55
N ASN A 137 3.79 -17.10 -4.71
CA ASN A 137 4.49 -15.86 -4.91
C ASN A 137 3.75 -14.72 -4.17
N LEU A 138 4.36 -14.15 -3.14
CA LEU A 138 3.76 -13.11 -2.30
C LEU A 138 4.10 -11.68 -2.75
N ASN A 139 4.65 -11.50 -3.95
CA ASN A 139 4.91 -10.16 -4.47
C ASN A 139 3.59 -9.36 -4.59
N ILE A 140 3.53 -8.21 -3.93
CA ILE A 140 2.34 -7.35 -3.82
C ILE A 140 1.83 -6.95 -5.21
N SER A 141 2.73 -6.72 -6.17
CA SER A 141 2.37 -6.35 -7.55
C SER A 141 1.56 -7.40 -8.29
N ARG A 142 1.55 -8.67 -7.82
CA ARG A 142 0.66 -9.72 -8.36
C ARG A 142 -0.78 -9.60 -7.90
N TYR A 143 -1.03 -8.93 -6.78
CA TYR A 143 -2.35 -8.91 -6.14
C TYR A 143 -3.00 -7.53 -6.13
N VAL A 144 -2.19 -6.48 -6.24
CA VAL A 144 -2.58 -5.08 -6.25
C VAL A 144 -1.84 -4.41 -7.41
N SER A 145 -2.59 -3.94 -8.40
CA SER A 145 -2.04 -3.10 -9.47
C SER A 145 -2.01 -1.66 -8.98
N THR A 146 -0.83 -1.05 -8.94
CA THR A 146 -0.63 0.37 -8.65
C THR A 146 -0.68 1.24 -9.91
N ALA A 147 -0.76 0.62 -11.09
CA ALA A 147 -0.77 1.33 -12.37
C ALA A 147 -2.03 2.20 -12.47
N GLU A 148 -1.84 3.47 -12.79
CA GLU A 148 -2.94 4.34 -13.15
C GLU A 148 -3.52 3.88 -14.48
N ALA A 149 -4.84 3.69 -14.55
CA ALA A 149 -5.49 3.62 -15.84
C ALA A 149 -5.33 5.01 -16.46
N GLU A 150 -4.51 5.12 -17.51
CA GLU A 150 -4.46 6.33 -18.32
C GLU A 150 -5.90 6.65 -18.76
N GLU A 151 -6.37 7.86 -18.47
CA GLU A 151 -7.66 8.30 -18.97
C GLU A 151 -7.65 8.11 -20.49
N GLN A 152 -8.56 7.28 -21.00
CA GLN A 152 -8.71 7.12 -22.45
C GLN A 152 -9.10 8.48 -23.02
N ILE A 153 -8.15 9.14 -23.68
CA ILE A 153 -8.39 10.40 -24.36
C ILE A 153 -9.41 10.12 -25.47
N ASP A 154 -10.61 10.68 -25.34
CA ASP A 154 -11.58 10.69 -26.44
C ASP A 154 -11.04 11.58 -27.55
N LEU A 155 -10.42 10.92 -28.54
CA LEU A 155 -9.86 11.55 -29.72
C LEU A 155 -10.92 12.32 -30.52
N ALA A 156 -12.19 11.88 -30.52
CA ALA A 156 -13.27 12.56 -31.23
C ALA A 156 -13.66 13.87 -30.53
N SER A 157 -13.79 13.83 -29.19
CA SER A 157 -14.06 15.04 -28.39
C SER A 157 -12.90 16.04 -28.44
N THR A 158 -11.66 15.54 -28.38
CA THR A 158 -10.47 16.40 -28.49
C THR A 158 -10.38 17.03 -29.87
N HIS A 159 -10.67 16.28 -30.94
CA HIS A 159 -10.73 16.83 -32.29
C HIS A 159 -11.84 17.88 -32.45
N ALA A 160 -13.04 17.62 -31.91
CA ALA A 160 -14.13 18.59 -31.91
C ALA A 160 -13.76 19.90 -31.19
N THR A 161 -13.03 19.79 -30.08
CA THR A 161 -12.52 20.93 -29.32
C THR A 161 -11.48 21.73 -30.12
N LEU A 162 -10.54 21.04 -30.79
CA LEU A 162 -9.55 21.69 -31.66
C LEU A 162 -10.21 22.45 -32.81
N VAL A 163 -11.22 21.86 -33.46
CA VAL A 163 -11.99 22.52 -34.53
C VAL A 163 -12.75 23.75 -34.02
N ALA A 164 -13.31 23.69 -32.81
CA ALA A 164 -14.00 24.82 -32.20
C ALA A 164 -13.04 25.97 -31.84
N ILE A 165 -11.84 25.64 -31.37
CA ILE A 165 -10.78 26.62 -31.09
C ILE A 165 -10.31 27.28 -32.39
N ASP A 166 -10.08 26.51 -33.45
CA ASP A 166 -9.65 27.06 -34.75
C ASP A 166 -10.69 28.05 -35.32
N LYS A 167 -11.99 27.70 -35.25
CA LYS A 167 -13.07 28.62 -35.62
C LYS A 167 -13.07 29.90 -34.78
N SER A 168 -12.76 29.78 -33.49
CA SER A 168 -12.69 30.94 -32.58
C SER A 168 -11.50 31.83 -32.89
N ILE A 169 -10.34 31.23 -33.22
CA ILE A 169 -9.14 31.95 -33.68
C ILE A 169 -9.46 32.68 -34.98
N GLN A 170 -10.02 32.02 -35.98
CA GLN A 170 -10.39 32.65 -37.26
C GLN A 170 -11.33 33.84 -37.06
N LYS A 171 -12.34 33.70 -36.19
CA LYS A 171 -13.28 34.77 -35.87
C LYS A 171 -12.57 35.95 -35.19
N ALA A 172 -11.71 35.69 -34.21
CA ALA A 172 -10.94 36.71 -33.52
C ALA A 172 -9.96 37.42 -34.46
N THR A 173 -9.27 36.68 -35.32
CA THR A 173 -8.37 37.23 -36.36
C THR A 173 -9.14 38.09 -37.36
N ALA A 174 -10.33 37.66 -37.81
CA ALA A 174 -11.17 38.46 -38.70
C ALA A 174 -11.64 39.77 -38.05
N GLN A 175 -12.06 39.71 -36.78
CA GLN A 175 -12.41 40.90 -36.01
C GLN A 175 -11.21 41.83 -35.83
N HIS A 176 -10.05 41.29 -35.50
CA HIS A 176 -8.82 42.06 -35.33
C HIS A 176 -8.37 42.72 -36.64
N ASN A 177 -8.40 41.99 -37.75
CA ASN A 177 -8.05 42.52 -39.08
C ASN A 177 -9.02 43.61 -39.54
N ALA A 178 -10.30 43.54 -39.15
CA ALA A 178 -11.25 44.62 -39.39
C ALA A 178 -10.84 45.92 -38.67
N PHE A 179 -10.34 45.82 -37.42
CA PHE A 179 -9.80 46.98 -36.70
C PHE A 179 -8.49 47.49 -37.31
N LEU A 180 -7.55 46.60 -37.67
CA LEU A 180 -6.30 46.99 -38.31
C LEU A 180 -6.55 47.74 -39.63
N LYS A 181 -7.53 47.31 -40.41
CA LYS A 181 -7.94 47.98 -41.64
C LYS A 181 -8.48 49.40 -41.40
N GLN A 182 -9.22 49.62 -40.31
CA GLN A 182 -9.69 50.96 -39.93
C GLN A 182 -8.55 51.86 -39.46
N LEU A 183 -7.49 51.28 -38.88
CA LEU A 183 -6.30 51.99 -38.43
C LEU A 183 -5.22 52.17 -39.52
N GLY A 184 -5.46 51.66 -40.74
CA GLY A 184 -4.50 51.74 -41.85
C GLY A 184 -3.29 50.81 -41.72
N LEU A 185 -3.38 49.80 -40.86
CA LEU A 185 -2.30 48.85 -40.58
C LEU A 185 -2.49 47.54 -41.39
N PRO A 186 -1.39 46.84 -41.75
CA PRO A 186 -1.47 45.58 -42.48
C PRO A 186 -2.12 44.47 -41.63
N PRO A 187 -2.91 43.57 -42.24
CA PRO A 187 -3.60 42.49 -41.52
C PRO A 187 -2.64 41.39 -41.04
N LEU A 188 -3.04 40.69 -40.00
CA LEU A 188 -2.42 39.44 -39.55
C LEU A 188 -2.75 38.29 -40.52
N PRO A 189 -1.83 37.32 -40.67
CA PRO A 189 -2.02 36.14 -41.53
C PRO A 189 -3.16 35.22 -41.06
#